data_AF-A0A8X6JI31-F1
#
_entry.id   AF-A0A8X6JI31-F1
#
_cell.length_a   1.000
_cell.length_b   1.000
_cell.length_c   1.000
_cell.angle_alpha   90.00
_cell.angle_beta   90.00
_cell.angle_gamma   90.00
#
_symmetry.space_group_name_H-M   'P 1'
#
loop_
_entity.id
_entity.type
_entity.pdbx_description
1 polymer ?
#
loop_
_entity_poly.entity_id
_entity_poly.type
_entity_poly.pdbx_seq_one_letter_code
_entity_poly.pdbx_strand_id
1 'polypeptide(L)'
;MCVDNLITGANDTREALKLSRGTKEIMSKANMNLRKWVTNDRNLVKVFEKENYDIHTILNYSKVTKLKVLGIQWDFQDDGLSVETAWGDKVFETKEKY
;
A
#
# COMPACT_ATOMS: atom_id res chain seq x y z
N MET A 1 12.82 -7.14 13.42
CA MET A 1 13.15 -5.79 12.89
C MET A 1 12.71 -5.81 11.42
N CYS A 2 11.72 -5.07 10.91
CA CYS A 2 11.05 -3.82 11.30
C CYS A 2 9.52 -3.95 11.22
N VAL A 3 8.83 -3.33 12.19
CA VAL A 3 7.36 -3.22 12.33
C VAL A 3 6.94 -1.81 11.87
N ASP A 4 7.48 -1.35 10.74
CA ASP A 4 7.32 0.06 10.30
C ASP A 4 6.31 0.23 9.15
N ASN A 5 5.90 -0.88 8.54
CA ASN A 5 4.96 -0.87 7.42
C ASN A 5 3.57 -1.28 7.92
N LEU A 6 2.57 -0.46 7.63
CA LEU A 6 1.17 -0.78 7.84
C LEU A 6 0.50 -1.07 6.49
N ILE A 7 -0.20 -2.20 6.41
CA ILE A 7 -1.07 -2.56 5.30
C ILE A 7 -2.46 -2.82 5.87
N THR A 8 -3.48 -2.23 5.26
CA THR A 8 -4.89 -2.44 5.62
C THR A 8 -5.72 -2.52 4.35
N GLY A 9 -6.73 -3.38 4.36
CA GLY A 9 -7.75 -3.45 3.33
C GLY A 9 -9.06 -2.81 3.79
N ALA A 10 -9.95 -2.55 2.84
CA ALA A 10 -11.33 -2.14 3.06
C ALA A 10 -12.18 -2.57 1.86
N ASN A 11 -13.49 -2.72 2.03
CA ASN A 11 -14.35 -3.18 0.94
C ASN A 11 -14.76 -2.05 -0.01
N ASP A 12 -14.64 -0.79 0.42
CA ASP A 12 -14.96 0.37 -0.39
C ASP A 12 -14.08 1.59 -0.07
N THR A 13 -14.06 2.55 -1.00
CA THR A 13 -13.31 3.81 -0.93
C THR A 13 -13.60 4.62 0.34
N ARG A 14 -14.86 4.65 0.80
CA ARG A 14 -15.26 5.47 1.94
C ARG A 14 -14.76 4.86 3.24
N GLU A 15 -14.87 3.54 3.37
CA GLU A 15 -14.32 2.79 4.50
C GLU A 15 -12.80 2.94 4.55
N ALA A 16 -12.11 2.76 3.42
CA ALA A 16 -10.67 2.94 3.31
C ALA A 16 -10.22 4.36 3.74
N LEU A 17 -10.96 5.40 3.35
CA LEU A 17 -10.67 6.78 3.73
C LEU A 17 -10.87 7.03 5.24
N LYS A 18 -11.90 6.42 5.82
CA LYS A 18 -12.14 6.51 7.27
C LYS A 18 -11.01 5.83 8.04
N LEU A 19 -10.59 4.65 7.58
CA LEU A 19 -9.47 3.90 8.15
C LEU A 19 -8.16 4.68 8.02
N SER A 20 -7.85 5.25 6.86
CA SER A 20 -6.61 5.99 6.65
C SER A 20 -6.50 7.21 7.56
N ARG A 21 -7.59 7.99 7.69
CA ARG A 21 -7.65 9.16 8.59
C ARG A 21 -7.52 8.75 10.06
N GLY A 22 -8.30 7.77 10.50
CA GLY A 22 -8.26 7.29 11.89
C GLY A 22 -6.90 6.75 12.26
N THR A 23 -6.27 5.99 11.36
CA THR A 23 -4.92 5.47 11.54
C THR A 23 -3.90 6.60 11.65
N LYS A 24 -3.92 7.57 10.72
CA LYS A 24 -3.02 8.72 10.74
C LYS A 24 -3.13 9.48 12.06
N GLU A 25 -4.34 9.69 12.56
CA GLU A 25 -4.59 10.36 13.83
C GLU A 25 -4.03 9.58 15.02
N ILE A 26 -4.35 8.29 15.14
CA ILE A 26 -3.91 7.43 16.25
C ILE A 26 -2.37 7.35 16.27
N MET A 27 -1.75 7.10 15.12
CA MET A 27 -0.30 6.99 15.01
C MET A 27 0.38 8.33 15.30
N SER A 28 -0.17 9.45 14.82
CA SER A 28 0.34 10.79 15.16
C SER A 28 0.25 11.07 16.66
N LYS A 29 -0.83 10.66 17.34
CA LYS A 29 -0.98 10.79 18.80
C LYS A 29 0.05 9.94 19.56
N ALA A 30 0.44 8.80 19.00
CA ALA A 30 1.53 7.97 19.51
C ALA A 30 2.94 8.48 19.13
N ASN A 31 3.04 9.68 18.53
CA ASN A 31 4.29 10.25 18.01
C ASN A 31 4.97 9.37 16.93
N MET A 32 4.17 8.58 16.21
CA MET A 32 4.56 7.72 15.09
C MET A 32 4.01 8.30 13.79
N ASN A 33 4.85 8.99 13.01
CA ASN A 33 4.39 9.60 11.78
C ASN A 33 4.38 8.61 10.61
N LEU A 34 3.19 8.27 10.12
CA LEU A 34 3.02 7.45 8.91
C LEU A 34 3.33 8.27 7.66
N ARG A 35 4.26 7.75 6.86
CA ARG A 35 4.83 8.38 5.67
C ARG A 35 4.71 7.47 4.47
N LYS A 36 4.90 8.03 3.28
CA LYS A 36 4.89 7.30 2.00
C LYS A 36 3.62 6.46 1.77
N TRP A 37 2.46 7.09 1.89
CA TRP A 37 1.15 6.47 1.69
C TRP A 37 1.00 5.94 0.25
N VAL A 38 0.41 4.75 0.12
CA VAL A 38 0.13 4.04 -1.15
C VAL A 38 -1.27 3.43 -1.08
N THR A 39 -1.97 3.36 -2.20
CA THR A 39 -3.29 2.73 -2.33
C THR A 39 -3.49 2.22 -3.75
N ASN A 40 -4.32 1.21 -3.94
CA ASN A 40 -4.77 0.73 -5.25
C ASN A 40 -5.95 1.56 -5.81
N ASP A 41 -6.63 2.35 -4.98
CA ASP A 41 -7.79 3.14 -5.39
C ASP A 41 -7.39 4.56 -5.84
N ARG A 42 -7.60 4.83 -7.14
CA ARG A 42 -7.30 6.13 -7.77
C ARG A 42 -8.09 7.30 -7.17
N ASN A 43 -9.28 7.07 -6.62
CA ASN A 43 -10.07 8.12 -5.97
C ASN A 43 -9.42 8.50 -4.64
N LEU A 44 -8.92 7.53 -3.88
CA LEU A 44 -8.20 7.80 -2.63
C LEU A 44 -6.91 8.56 -2.86
N VAL A 45 -6.17 8.29 -3.94
CA VAL A 45 -4.95 9.05 -4.29
C VAL A 45 -5.24 10.54 -4.36
N LYS A 46 -6.28 10.93 -5.13
CA LYS A 46 -6.68 12.34 -5.28
C LYS A 46 -7.07 12.97 -3.94
N VAL A 47 -7.73 12.21 -3.08
CA VAL A 47 -8.09 12.67 -1.73
C VAL A 47 -6.84 12.86 -0.87
N PHE A 48 -5.89 11.92 -0.92
CA PHE A 48 -4.63 12.01 -0.19
C PHE A 48 -3.78 13.20 -0.64
N GLU A 49 -3.74 13.49 -1.95
CA GLU A 49 -3.06 14.68 -2.50
C GLU A 49 -3.71 15.95 -1.96
N LYS A 50 -5.05 16.02 -2.01
CA LYS A 50 -5.82 17.16 -1.48
C LYS A 50 -5.65 17.36 0.03
N GLU A 51 -5.53 16.27 0.79
CA GLU A 51 -5.35 16.28 2.24
C GLU A 51 -3.89 16.30 2.69
N ASN A 52 -2.96 16.54 1.76
CA ASN A 52 -1.54 16.70 2.01
C ASN A 52 -0.93 15.52 2.79
N TYR A 53 -1.35 14.30 2.44
CA TYR A 53 -0.68 13.09 2.87
C TYR A 53 0.69 13.02 2.20
N ASP A 54 1.68 12.49 2.93
CA ASP A 54 2.99 12.17 2.35
C ASP A 54 2.85 10.93 1.47
N ILE A 55 2.43 11.10 0.22
CA ILE A 55 2.24 10.03 -0.75
C ILE A 55 3.61 9.57 -1.25
N HIS A 56 3.77 8.27 -1.46
CA HIS A 56 5.01 7.72 -1.99
C HIS A 56 5.31 8.26 -3.40
N THR A 57 6.23 9.22 -3.53
CA THR A 57 6.49 10.00 -4.76
C THR A 57 6.96 9.17 -5.96
N ILE A 58 7.45 7.94 -5.71
CA ILE A 58 7.88 7.01 -6.78
C ILE A 58 6.67 6.39 -7.51
N LEU A 59 5.45 6.58 -7.02
CA LEU A 59 4.21 6.12 -7.66
C LEU A 59 3.86 6.99 -8.87
N ASN A 60 4.69 6.92 -9.91
CA ASN A 60 4.17 7.22 -11.24
C ASN A 60 3.32 6.01 -11.64
N TYR A 61 2.00 6.10 -11.45
CA TYR A 61 1.04 5.04 -11.83
C TYR A 61 1.25 4.57 -13.28
N SER A 62 1.85 5.36 -14.16
CA SER A 62 2.11 4.95 -15.54
C SER A 62 3.43 4.17 -15.72
N LYS A 63 4.33 4.14 -14.72
CA LYS A 63 5.69 3.59 -14.85
C LYS A 63 6.09 2.58 -13.77
N VAL A 64 5.53 2.70 -12.56
CA VAL A 64 5.83 1.81 -11.44
C VAL A 64 4.50 1.31 -10.89
N THR A 65 4.30 0.00 -10.88
CA THR A 65 3.09 -0.65 -10.34
C THR A 65 3.38 -1.53 -9.15
N LYS A 66 4.66 -1.82 -8.86
CA LYS A 66 5.10 -2.78 -7.86
C LYS A 66 5.87 -2.10 -6.73
N LEU A 67 5.54 -2.43 -5.48
CA LEU A 67 6.18 -1.95 -4.26
C LEU A 67 6.51 -3.13 -3.34
N LYS A 68 7.67 -3.14 -2.69
CA LYS A 68 7.96 -4.14 -1.66
C LYS A 68 7.39 -3.70 -0.31
N VAL A 69 6.44 -4.47 0.22
CA VAL A 69 5.77 -4.24 1.50
C VAL A 69 5.91 -5.49 2.37
N LEU A 70 6.37 -5.33 3.62
CA LEU A 70 6.62 -6.45 4.54
C LEU A 70 7.52 -7.57 3.95
N GLY A 71 8.42 -7.23 3.03
CA GLY A 71 9.28 -8.20 2.34
C GLY A 71 8.63 -8.90 1.14
N ILE A 72 7.34 -8.67 0.88
CA ILE A 72 6.56 -9.22 -0.23
C ILE A 72 6.37 -8.14 -1.31
N GLN A 73 6.30 -8.51 -2.58
CA GLN A 73 6.02 -7.55 -3.63
C GLN A 73 4.50 -7.39 -3.80
N TRP A 74 4.00 -6.17 -3.76
CA TRP A 74 2.62 -5.82 -4.03
C TRP A 74 2.55 -5.05 -5.35
N ASP A 75 1.78 -5.57 -6.31
CA ASP A 75 1.31 -4.80 -7.46
C ASP A 75 0.02 -4.09 -7.08
N PHE A 76 0.09 -2.79 -6.86
CA PHE A 76 -1.07 -2.01 -6.40
C PHE A 76 -2.04 -1.65 -7.54
N GLN A 77 -1.74 -1.95 -8.81
CA GLN A 77 -2.72 -1.79 -9.89
C GLN A 77 -3.58 -3.03 -10.08
N ASP A 78 -2.94 -4.19 -10.05
CA ASP A 78 -3.59 -5.49 -10.13
C ASP A 78 -4.13 -5.97 -8.77
N ASP A 79 -3.83 -5.21 -7.71
CA ASP A 79 -4.08 -5.56 -6.31
C ASP A 79 -3.61 -6.97 -5.95
N GLY A 80 -2.39 -7.30 -6.38
CA GLY A 80 -1.82 -8.64 -6.25
C GLY A 80 -0.57 -8.66 -5.39
N LEU A 81 -0.48 -9.62 -4.46
CA LEU A 81 0.75 -9.92 -3.73
C LEU A 81 1.49 -11.09 -4.39
N SER A 82 2.79 -10.92 -4.60
CA SER A 82 3.66 -11.95 -5.16
C SER A 82 4.85 -12.19 -4.23
N VAL A 83 5.08 -13.45 -3.88
CA VAL A 83 6.26 -13.89 -3.12
C VAL A 83 7.24 -14.53 -4.09
N GLU A 84 8.47 -14.02 -4.10
CA GLU A 84 9.56 -14.66 -4.85
C GLU A 84 10.02 -15.89 -4.08
N THR A 85 9.85 -17.06 -4.68
CA THR A 85 10.32 -18.33 -4.12
C THR A 85 11.50 -18.83 -4.93
N ALA A 86 12.65 -19.01 -4.29
CA ALA A 86 13.78 -19.68 -4.92
C ALA A 86 13.58 -21.19 -4.78
N TRP A 87 12.90 -21.80 -5.75
CA TRP A 87 12.82 -23.26 -5.86
C TRP A 87 13.31 -23.67 -7.24
N GLY A 88 14.64 -23.75 -7.39
CA GLY A 88 15.35 -24.19 -8.61
C GLY A 88 14.87 -23.53 -9.90
N ASP A 89 15.52 -22.46 -10.35
CA ASP A 89 15.39 -21.80 -11.67
C ASP A 89 13.96 -21.55 -12.24
N LYS A 90 12.90 -21.72 -11.46
CA LYS A 90 11.52 -21.48 -11.88
C LYS A 90 10.79 -20.59 -10.88
N VAL A 91 10.45 -19.40 -11.35
CA VAL A 91 9.59 -18.44 -10.65
C VAL A 91 8.14 -18.82 -10.93
N PHE A 92 7.35 -19.07 -9.89
CA PHE A 92 5.91 -19.27 -9.98
C PHE A 92 5.19 -18.04 -9.41
N GLU A 93 4.46 -17.31 -10.25
CA GLU A 93 3.53 -16.28 -9.79
C GLU A 93 2.21 -16.95 -9.38
N THR A 94 1.89 -16.92 -8.08
CA THR A 94 0.56 -17.26 -7.57
C THR A 94 -0.24 -15.96 -7.44
N LYS A 95 -1.30 -15.83 -8.24
CA LYS A 95 -2.29 -14.75 -8.09
C LYS A 95 -3.46 -15.31 -7.26
N GLU A 96 -3.56 -14.91 -6.00
CA GLU A 96 -4.82 -15.07 -5.26
C GLU A 96 -5.77 -13.96 -5.70
N LYS A 97 -6.93 -14.36 -6.26
CA LYS A 97 -8.03 -13.45 -6.57
C LYS A 97 -8.96 -13.39 -5.35
N TYR A 98 -9.12 -12.20 -4.78
CA TYR A 98 -10.19 -11.88 -3.84
C TYR A 98 -11.40 -11.36 -4.62
#